data_AF-A0A7W0Y150-F1
#
_entry.id   AF-A0A7W0Y150-F1
#
_cell.length_a   1.000
_cell.length_b   1.000
_cell.length_c   1.000
_cell.angle_alpha   90.00
_cell.angle_beta   90.00
_cell.angle_gamma   90.00
#
_symmetry.space_group_name_H-M   'P 1'
#
loop_
_entity.id
_entity.type
_entity.pdbx_description
1 polymer ?
#
loop_
_entity_poly.entity_id
_entity_poly.type
_entity_poly.pdbx_seq_one_letter_code
_entity_poly.pdbx_strand_id
1 'polypeptide(L)'
;MTATLHAPTRPPLLSSTQAEQLLDEVIYERVLAMVDLDALWKLEQELWFELDGIEGVDEDRIPELSKAMVDRALARLVGEPRRYMKVGQPADDDDDEDEDECAACHFSVDAAKAEESARRDRSAALLRTPSRETS
;
A
#
# COMPACT_ATOMS: atom_id res chain seq x y z
N MET A 1 40.01 -16.10 48.06
CA MET A 1 38.82 -16.94 48.31
C MET A 1 37.65 -16.02 48.61
N THR A 2 36.88 -15.59 47.61
CA THR A 2 35.71 -14.72 47.78
C THR A 2 34.46 -15.55 47.57
N ALA A 3 33.71 -15.72 48.66
CA ALA A 3 32.46 -16.45 48.70
C ALA A 3 31.33 -15.65 48.03
N THR A 4 30.49 -16.39 47.31
CA THR A 4 29.32 -15.99 46.55
C THR A 4 28.24 -15.36 47.44
N LEU A 5 27.69 -14.21 47.04
CA LEU A 5 26.37 -13.75 47.48
C LEU A 5 25.36 -14.08 46.38
N HIS A 6 24.79 -15.28 46.42
CA HIS A 6 23.54 -15.54 45.70
C HIS A 6 22.44 -14.77 46.42
N ALA A 7 22.03 -13.64 45.83
CA ALA A 7 20.79 -13.00 46.21
C ALA A 7 19.64 -14.01 46.07
N PRO A 8 18.66 -14.06 47.00
CA PRO A 8 17.50 -14.92 46.85
C PRO A 8 16.76 -14.47 45.58
N THR A 9 16.84 -15.28 44.53
CA THR A 9 16.12 -15.09 43.27
C THR A 9 14.65 -15.24 43.58
N ARG A 10 13.98 -14.11 43.84
CA ARG A 10 12.53 -14.06 43.90
C ARG A 10 12.00 -14.71 42.62
N PRO A 11 11.01 -15.63 42.70
CA PRO A 11 10.43 -16.17 41.48
C PRO A 11 9.91 -15.00 40.63
N PRO A 12 10.13 -15.03 39.31
CA PRO A 12 9.68 -13.97 38.44
C PRO A 12 8.18 -13.75 38.65
N LEU A 13 7.77 -12.48 38.73
CA LEU A 13 6.38 -12.09 38.98
C LEU A 13 5.43 -12.54 37.86
N LEU A 14 5.99 -12.82 36.69
CA LEU A 14 5.30 -13.26 35.49
C LEU A 14 5.90 -14.59 35.03
N SER A 15 5.05 -15.47 34.49
CA SER A 15 5.53 -16.58 33.68
C SER A 15 6.13 -16.06 32.37
N SER A 16 6.94 -16.88 31.69
CA SER A 16 7.47 -16.54 30.36
C SER A 16 6.34 -16.21 29.38
N THR A 17 5.28 -17.01 29.37
CA THR A 17 4.10 -16.78 28.51
C THR A 17 3.41 -15.45 28.78
N GLN A 18 3.28 -15.05 30.04
CA GLN A 18 2.68 -13.76 30.40
C GLN A 18 3.58 -12.59 29.97
N ALA A 19 4.89 -12.74 30.11
CA ALA A 19 5.85 -11.74 29.66
C ALA A 19 5.86 -11.60 28.13
N GLU A 20 5.76 -12.71 27.39
CA GLU A 20 5.66 -12.74 25.93
C GLU A 20 4.40 -12.00 25.45
N GLN A 21 3.23 -12.31 26.03
CA GLN A 21 1.98 -11.64 25.67
C GLN A 21 2.02 -10.12 25.91
N LEU A 22 2.54 -9.70 27.06
CA LEU A 22 2.68 -8.28 27.36
C LEU A 22 3.67 -7.59 26.42
N LEU A 23 4.75 -8.29 26.03
CA LEU A 23 5.71 -7.75 25.08
C LEU A 23 5.08 -7.59 23.70
N ASP A 24 4.30 -8.58 23.25
CA ASP A 24 3.56 -8.51 21.99
C ASP A 24 2.58 -7.32 21.97
N GLU A 25 1.83 -7.10 23.07
CA GLU A 25 0.93 -5.95 23.21
C GLU A 25 1.68 -4.62 23.15
N VAL A 26 2.81 -4.50 23.85
CA VAL A 26 3.63 -3.28 23.83
C VAL A 26 4.21 -3.02 22.44
N ILE A 27 4.68 -4.06 21.75
CA ILE A 27 5.19 -3.95 20.39
C ILE A 27 4.06 -3.53 19.44
N TYR A 28 2.87 -4.13 19.57
CA TYR A 28 1.70 -3.78 18.78
C TYR A 28 1.35 -2.29 18.93
N GLU A 29 1.22 -1.80 20.15
CA GLU A 29 0.94 -0.38 20.42
C GLU A 29 2.03 0.53 19.87
N ARG A 30 3.29 0.11 19.99
CA ARG A 30 4.42 0.90 19.45
C ARG A 30 4.41 0.96 17.94
N VAL A 31 4.07 -0.14 17.27
CA VAL A 31 3.90 -0.19 15.81
C VAL A 31 2.72 0.67 15.39
N LEU A 32 1.58 0.57 16.08
CA LEU A 32 0.40 1.38 15.80
C LEU A 32 0.70 2.88 15.92
N ALA A 33 1.45 3.28 16.95
CA ALA A 33 1.87 4.67 17.14
C ALA A 33 2.82 5.21 16.06
N MET A 34 3.43 4.35 15.24
CA MET A 34 4.25 4.77 14.09
C MET A 34 3.41 4.97 12.81
N VAL A 35 2.17 4.50 12.80
CA VAL A 35 1.26 4.66 11.65
C VAL A 35 0.49 5.97 11.82
N ASP A 36 0.56 6.84 10.83
CA ASP A 36 -0.24 8.06 10.79
C ASP A 36 -1.69 7.72 10.35
N LEU A 37 -2.52 7.40 11.34
CA LEU A 37 -3.94 7.07 11.13
C LEU A 37 -4.74 8.27 10.59
N ASP A 38 -4.36 9.50 10.96
CA ASP A 38 -5.02 10.71 10.46
C ASP A 38 -4.73 10.93 8.98
N ALA A 39 -3.49 10.67 8.54
CA ALA A 39 -3.12 10.69 7.13
C ALA A 39 -3.83 9.58 6.34
N LEU A 40 -3.96 8.37 6.90
CA LEU A 40 -4.74 7.30 6.26
C LEU A 40 -6.22 7.68 6.11
N TRP A 41 -6.81 8.30 7.13
CA TRP A 41 -8.18 8.79 7.05
C TRP A 41 -8.35 9.89 6.00
N LYS A 42 -7.41 10.84 5.93
CA LYS A 42 -7.43 11.88 4.89
C LYS A 42 -7.34 11.29 3.49
N LEU A 43 -6.44 10.32 3.27
CA LEU A 43 -6.34 9.60 2.01
C LEU A 43 -7.65 8.90 1.65
N GLU A 44 -8.33 8.29 2.63
CA GLU A 44 -9.65 7.69 2.39
C GLU A 44 -10.67 8.74 1.92
N GLN A 45 -10.70 9.92 2.54
CA GLN A 45 -11.59 11.01 2.13
C GLN A 45 -11.24 11.57 0.75
N GLU A 46 -9.96 11.73 0.43
CA GLU A 46 -9.51 12.10 -0.92
C GLU A 46 -9.99 11.10 -1.97
N LEU A 47 -9.89 9.80 -1.68
CA LEU A 47 -10.46 8.76 -2.55
C LEU A 47 -11.98 8.86 -2.70
N TRP A 48 -12.72 9.32 -1.69
CA TRP A 48 -14.17 9.53 -1.84
C TRP A 48 -14.44 10.60 -2.90
N PHE A 49 -13.74 11.73 -2.82
CA PHE A 49 -13.90 12.83 -3.77
C PHE A 49 -13.47 12.45 -5.19
N GLU A 50 -12.41 11.64 -5.33
CA GLU A 50 -11.96 11.17 -6.66
C GLU A 50 -12.89 10.13 -7.27
N LEU A 51 -13.58 9.34 -6.45
CA LEU A 51 -14.59 8.38 -6.92
C LEU A 51 -15.93 9.06 -7.25
N ASP A 52 -16.22 10.19 -6.60
CA ASP A 52 -17.40 11.00 -6.88
C ASP A 52 -17.31 11.62 -8.28
N GLY A 53 -18.27 11.29 -9.15
CA GLY A 53 -18.28 11.71 -10.55
C GLY A 53 -17.66 10.71 -11.55
N ILE A 54 -17.16 9.56 -11.09
CA ILE A 54 -16.79 8.47 -12.02
C ILE A 54 -18.07 7.79 -12.54
N GLU A 55 -18.25 7.81 -13.86
CA GLU A 55 -19.39 7.15 -14.51
C GLU A 55 -19.42 5.64 -14.19
N GLY A 56 -20.56 5.18 -13.66
CA GLY A 56 -20.76 3.78 -13.30
C GLY A 56 -20.34 3.40 -11.89
N VAL A 57 -19.82 4.34 -11.09
CA VAL A 57 -19.67 4.18 -9.65
C VAL A 57 -20.96 4.64 -8.97
N ASP A 58 -21.49 3.80 -8.08
CA ASP A 58 -22.66 4.11 -7.28
C ASP A 58 -22.25 4.96 -6.06
N GLU A 59 -22.84 6.15 -5.92
CA GLU A 59 -22.53 7.11 -4.84
C GLU A 59 -22.68 6.48 -3.46
N ASP A 60 -23.70 5.65 -3.26
CA ASP A 60 -23.96 4.96 -1.99
C ASP A 60 -22.85 3.95 -1.64
N ARG A 61 -22.06 3.52 -2.63
CA ARG A 61 -20.98 2.54 -2.48
C ARG A 61 -19.59 3.17 -2.38
N ILE A 62 -19.46 4.48 -2.64
CA ILE A 62 -18.17 5.18 -2.61
C ILE A 62 -17.44 4.99 -1.26
N PRO A 63 -18.10 5.17 -0.08
CA PRO A 63 -17.44 5.00 1.22
C PRO A 63 -16.86 3.60 1.45
N GLU A 64 -17.57 2.58 0.99
CA GLU A 64 -17.16 1.18 1.13
C GLU A 64 -16.01 0.85 0.17
N LEU A 65 -16.04 1.42 -1.04
CA LEU A 65 -15.06 1.17 -2.08
C LEU A 65 -13.70 1.77 -1.73
N SER A 66 -13.65 3.02 -1.30
CA SER A 66 -12.44 3.71 -0.86
C SER A 66 -11.80 3.03 0.35
N LYS A 67 -12.60 2.65 1.35
CA LYS A 67 -12.12 1.91 2.52
C LYS A 67 -11.50 0.59 2.07
N ALA A 68 -12.19 -0.14 1.20
CA ALA A 68 -11.66 -1.38 0.66
C ALA A 68 -10.37 -1.19 -0.16
N MET A 69 -10.17 -0.03 -0.81
CA MET A 69 -8.91 0.30 -1.50
C MET A 69 -7.77 0.48 -0.50
N VAL A 70 -7.99 1.25 0.56
CA VAL A 70 -7.01 1.47 1.64
C VAL A 70 -6.68 0.16 2.35
N ASP A 71 -7.69 -0.64 2.72
CA ASP A 71 -7.51 -1.95 3.37
C ASP A 71 -6.67 -2.90 2.51
N ARG A 72 -6.91 -2.94 1.19
CA ARG A 72 -6.09 -3.74 0.26
C ARG A 72 -4.65 -3.25 0.18
N ALA A 73 -4.41 -1.94 0.24
CA ALA A 73 -3.06 -1.38 0.25
C ALA A 73 -2.32 -1.76 1.54
N LEU A 74 -2.96 -1.62 2.70
CA LEU A 74 -2.41 -2.01 4.00
C LEU A 74 -2.13 -3.52 4.07
N ALA A 75 -3.03 -4.36 3.53
CA ALA A 75 -2.82 -5.81 3.48
C ALA A 75 -1.57 -6.20 2.66
N ARG A 76 -1.26 -5.47 1.57
CA ARG A 76 -0.04 -5.69 0.79
C ARG A 76 1.22 -5.30 1.57
N LEU A 77 1.17 -4.21 2.33
CA LEU A 77 2.27 -3.79 3.21
C LEU A 77 2.58 -4.85 4.26
N VAL A 78 1.55 -5.43 4.89
CA VAL A 78 1.70 -6.51 5.88
C VAL A 78 2.28 -7.79 5.25
N GLY A 79 1.94 -8.08 3.99
CA GLY A 79 2.44 -9.26 3.29
C GLY A 79 3.92 -9.17 2.92
N GLU A 80 4.43 -7.99 2.60
CA GLU A 80 5.80 -7.77 2.12
C GLU A 80 6.51 -6.58 2.81
N PRO A 81 6.56 -6.47 4.15
CA PRO A 81 7.04 -5.26 4.82
C PRO A 81 8.50 -4.94 4.48
N ARG A 82 9.33 -5.98 4.30
CA ARG A 82 10.75 -5.82 3.95
C ARG A 82 10.98 -5.23 2.56
N ARG A 83 10.02 -5.34 1.65
CA ARG A 83 10.12 -4.75 0.31
C ARG A 83 10.15 -3.22 0.35
N TYR A 84 9.50 -2.65 1.36
CA TYR A 84 9.37 -1.20 1.54
C TYR A 84 10.42 -0.62 2.49
N MET A 85 11.22 -1.47 3.13
CA MET A 85 12.35 -1.02 3.93
C MET A 85 13.53 -0.78 2.99
N LYS A 86 14.10 0.44 3.00
CA LYS A 86 15.41 0.74 2.41
C LYS A 86 16.50 0.05 3.25
N VAL A 87 16.60 -1.26 3.17
CA VAL A 87 17.66 -2.02 3.87
C VAL A 87 18.92 -1.98 3.02
N GLY A 88 19.87 -1.13 3.41
CA GLY A 88 21.25 -1.20 2.91
C GLY A 88 21.71 -0.09 1.98
N GLN A 89 21.00 1.04 1.86
CA GLN A 89 21.61 2.23 1.27
C GLN A 89 22.42 2.91 2.40
N PRO A 90 23.77 2.90 2.36
CA PRO A 90 24.52 3.79 3.24
C PRO A 90 23.96 5.20 3.04
N ALA A 91 23.82 5.95 4.13
CA ALA A 91 23.56 7.37 4.04
C ALA A 91 24.80 8.01 3.40
N ASP A 92 24.89 7.94 2.08
CA ASP A 92 25.75 8.84 1.34
C ASP A 92 25.04 10.18 1.39
N ASP A 93 25.61 11.06 2.21
CA ASP A 93 25.34 12.49 2.24
C ASP A 93 25.67 13.07 0.85
N ASP A 94 24.80 12.87 -0.15
CA ASP A 94 24.90 13.59 -1.41
C ASP A 94 23.50 13.99 -1.87
N ASP A 95 23.37 15.30 -2.06
CA ASP A 95 22.26 16.00 -2.70
C ASP A 95 21.94 15.35 -4.06
N ASP A 96 20.87 14.57 -4.18
CA ASP A 96 20.32 14.21 -5.49
C ASP A 96 18.78 14.25 -5.46
N GLU A 97 18.27 15.26 -6.17
CA GLU A 97 16.89 15.46 -6.58
C GLU A 97 16.45 14.36 -7.56
N ASP A 98 16.28 13.12 -7.11
CA ASP A 98 15.77 12.04 -7.98
C ASP A 98 14.38 11.58 -7.55
N GLU A 99 13.41 12.17 -8.25
CA GLU A 99 12.07 11.69 -8.58
C GLU A 99 11.66 10.34 -7.97
N ASP A 100 10.82 10.40 -6.93
CA ASP A 100 9.99 9.29 -6.44
C ASP A 100 8.92 8.91 -7.51
N GLU A 101 9.35 8.43 -8.68
CA GLU A 101 8.46 7.71 -9.59
C GLU A 101 8.18 6.33 -8.99
N CYS A 102 7.01 6.22 -8.36
CA CYS A 102 6.49 4.94 -7.87
C CYS A 102 6.44 3.92 -9.01
N ALA A 103 7.36 2.95 -9.03
CA ALA A 103 7.45 1.90 -10.05
C ALA A 103 6.15 1.06 -10.21
N ALA A 104 5.27 1.06 -9.20
CA ALA A 104 3.95 0.42 -9.30
C ALA A 104 2.97 1.19 -10.22
N CYS A 105 3.13 2.50 -10.36
CA CYS A 105 2.33 3.35 -11.23
C CYS A 105 2.69 3.18 -12.71
N HIS A 106 3.91 2.75 -13.04
CA HIS A 106 4.31 2.55 -14.44
C HIS A 106 3.67 1.31 -15.07
N PHE A 107 3.40 0.25 -14.28
CA PHE A 107 2.86 -1.01 -14.79
C PHE A 107 1.40 -0.92 -15.26
N SER A 108 0.62 0.02 -14.73
CA SER A 108 -0.78 0.22 -15.11
C SER A 108 -0.96 1.16 -16.31
N VAL A 109 -0.05 2.12 -16.51
CA VAL A 109 -0.16 3.12 -17.58
C VAL A 109 0.21 2.52 -18.95
N ASP A 110 1.19 1.62 -19.00
CA ASP A 110 1.59 0.96 -20.26
C ASP A 110 0.50 0.00 -20.77
N ALA A 111 -0.21 -0.69 -19.86
CA ALA A 111 -1.35 -1.55 -20.21
C ALA A 111 -2.54 -0.74 -20.75
N ALA A 112 -2.85 0.40 -20.13
CA ALA A 112 -3.93 1.28 -20.56
C ALA A 112 -3.66 1.91 -21.94
N LYS A 113 -2.43 2.37 -22.19
CA LYS A 113 -2.01 2.93 -23.49
C LYS A 113 -2.03 1.88 -24.61
N ALA A 114 -1.71 0.63 -24.30
CA ALA A 114 -1.76 -0.47 -25.26
C ALA A 114 -3.21 -0.82 -25.67
N GLU A 115 -4.16 -0.84 -24.73
CA GLU A 115 -5.58 -1.06 -25.04
C GLU A 115 -6.21 0.09 -25.82
N GLU A 116 -5.85 1.35 -25.52
CA GLU A 116 -6.35 2.51 -26.25
C GLU A 116 -5.86 2.53 -27.70
N SER A 117 -4.59 2.19 -27.93
CA SER A 117 -4.02 2.06 -29.28
C SER A 117 -4.72 0.96 -30.09
N ALA A 118 -5.00 -0.19 -29.47
CA ALA A 118 -5.73 -1.29 -30.11
C ALA A 118 -7.20 -0.95 -30.44
N ARG A 119 -7.88 -0.15 -29.60
CA ARG A 119 -9.24 0.36 -29.88
C ARG A 119 -9.26 1.36 -31.02
N ARG A 120 -8.26 2.23 -31.10
CA ARG A 120 -8.13 3.25 -32.16
C ARG A 120 -7.91 2.62 -33.52
N ASP A 121 -7.06 1.60 -33.61
CA ASP A 121 -6.79 0.86 -34.84
C ASP A 121 -8.01 0.07 -35.35
N ARG A 122 -8.79 -0.55 -34.44
CA ARG A 122 -10.04 -1.23 -34.84
C ARG A 122 -11.10 -0.26 -35.36
N SER A 123 -11.19 0.92 -34.78
CA SER A 123 -12.14 1.96 -35.22
C SER A 123 -11.76 2.52 -36.60
N ALA A 124 -10.45 2.68 -36.87
CA ALA A 124 -9.96 3.09 -38.18
C ALA A 124 -10.20 2.03 -39.28
N ALA A 125 -10.16 0.74 -38.93
CA ALA A 125 -10.42 -0.35 -39.87
C ALA A 125 -11.91 -0.47 -40.28
N LEU A 126 -12.83 -0.17 -39.36
CA LEU A 126 -14.28 -0.24 -39.63
C LEU A 126 -14.80 0.89 -40.55
N LEU A 127 -14.05 1.99 -40.67
CA LEU A 127 -14.38 3.11 -41.55
C LEU A 127 -13.85 2.95 -43.00
N ARG A 128 -13.14 1.86 -43.29
CA ARG A 128 -12.57 1.56 -44.63
C ARG A 128 -13.28 0.41 -45.33
N THR A 129 -14.61 0.35 -45.27
CA THR A 129 -15.37 -0.56 -46.14
C THR A 129 -15.51 0.07 -47.54
N PRO A 130 -15.01 -0.58 -48.61
CA PRO A 130 -15.17 -0.05 -49.96
C PRO A 130 -16.63 -0.21 -50.39
N SER A 131 -17.26 0.90 -50.77
CA SER A 131 -18.55 0.94 -51.46
C SER A 131 -18.48 0.06 -52.69
N ARG A 132 -19.18 -1.08 -52.63
CA ARG A 132 -19.28 -2.02 -53.75
C ARG A 132 -20.28 -1.44 -54.74
N GLU A 133 -19.76 -0.81 -55.80
CA GLU A 133 -20.53 -0.33 -56.94
C GLU A 133 -21.35 -1.47 -57.56
N THR A 134 -22.64 -1.20 -57.72
CA THR A 134 -23.63 -2.03 -58.38
C THR A 134 -23.51 -1.90 -59.89
N SER A 135 -23.50 -3.02 -60.61
CA SER A 135 -23.89 -3.13 -62.02
C SER A 135 -24.65 -4.41 -62.23
#